data_AF-A0A2D7S6T2-F1
#
_entry.id   AF-A0A2D7S6T2-F1
#
_cell.length_a   1.000
_cell.length_b   1.000
_cell.length_c   1.000
_cell.angle_alpha   90.00
_cell.angle_beta   90.00
_cell.angle_gamma   90.00
#
_symmetry.space_group_name_H-M   'P 1'
#
loop_
_entity.id
_entity.type
_entity.pdbx_description
1 polymer ?
#
loop_
_entity_poly.entity_id
_entity_poly.type
_entity_poly.pdbx_seq_one_letter_code
_entity_poly.pdbx_strand_id
1 'polypeptide(L)'
;MNKNFYTIILLLFFSFNVSAEQWEWLLEREVQAAVKLTSNAKNLMKYCKSCQGKPIELEVKQINTLKMRDGSYRFVVNSVPQDLAYLYYFTEGRWKNIAITLGLKTHGLDEFIKIN
;
A
#
# COMPACT_ATOMS: atom_id res chain seq x y z
N MET A 1 14.02 -47.48 -23.02
CA MET A 1 13.42 -46.96 -21.76
C MET A 1 14.55 -46.27 -21.02
N ASN A 2 14.54 -44.97 -20.71
CA ASN A 2 13.55 -44.26 -19.91
C ASN A 2 13.42 -42.81 -20.41
N LYS A 3 12.41 -42.52 -21.25
CA LYS A 3 12.20 -41.18 -21.86
C LYS A 3 11.40 -40.22 -20.96
N ASN A 4 11.12 -40.61 -19.72
CA ASN A 4 10.15 -39.93 -18.85
C ASN A 4 10.77 -38.95 -17.84
N PHE A 5 12.09 -38.77 -17.82
CA PHE A 5 12.73 -37.90 -16.83
C PHE A 5 12.75 -36.41 -17.22
N TYR A 6 12.62 -36.09 -18.51
CA TYR A 6 12.72 -34.72 -19.00
C TYR A 6 11.43 -33.90 -18.85
N THR A 7 10.29 -34.55 -18.58
CA THR A 7 8.99 -33.86 -18.53
C THR A 7 8.71 -33.18 -17.18
N ILE A 8 9.43 -33.55 -16.12
CA ILE A 8 9.16 -33.05 -14.75
C ILE A 8 9.91 -31.75 -14.44
N ILE A 9 11.03 -31.47 -15.11
CA ILE A 9 11.87 -30.29 -14.83
C ILE A 9 11.34 -29.01 -15.50
N LEU A 10 10.50 -29.11 -16.53
CA LEU A 10 9.98 -27.96 -17.27
C LEU A 10 8.79 -27.25 -16.61
N LEU A 11 8.26 -27.79 -15.50
CA LEU A 11 7.02 -27.31 -14.86
C LEU A 11 7.23 -26.39 -13.64
N LEU A 12 8.49 -26.09 -13.27
CA LEU A 12 8.83 -25.45 -11.99
C LEU A 12 9.10 -23.93 -12.04
N PHE A 13 8.93 -23.26 -13.19
CA PHE A 13 9.34 -21.85 -13.34
C PHE A 13 8.22 -20.83 -13.60
N PHE A 14 6.95 -21.16 -13.33
CA PHE A 14 5.88 -20.15 -13.26
C PHE A 14 5.68 -19.65 -11.83
N SER A 15 6.75 -19.13 -11.23
CA SER A 15 6.65 -18.25 -10.07
C SER A 15 6.13 -16.91 -10.58
N PHE A 16 4.80 -16.74 -10.60
CA PHE A 16 4.22 -15.42 -10.85
C PHE A 16 4.70 -14.47 -9.75
N ASN A 17 5.60 -13.56 -10.10
CA ASN A 17 5.97 -12.43 -9.28
C ASN A 17 4.75 -11.50 -9.18
N VAL A 18 3.81 -11.83 -8.30
CA VAL A 18 2.79 -10.88 -7.87
C VAL A 18 3.51 -9.92 -6.93
N SER A 19 4.26 -8.98 -7.51
CA SER A 19 4.85 -7.88 -6.77
C SER A 19 3.71 -7.04 -6.23
N ALA A 20 3.46 -7.18 -4.93
CA ALA A 20 2.67 -6.21 -4.20
C ALA A 20 3.42 -4.88 -4.27
N GLU A 21 2.87 -3.90 -4.97
CA GLU A 21 3.48 -2.57 -5.02
C GLU A 21 3.30 -1.90 -3.66
N GLN A 22 4.41 -1.85 -2.94
CA GLN A 22 4.51 -1.31 -1.59
C GLN A 22 5.06 0.11 -1.66
N TRP A 23 4.38 1.02 -0.99
CA TRP A 23 4.78 2.42 -0.80
C TRP A 23 5.01 2.68 0.70
N GLU A 24 5.78 1.79 1.35
CA GLU A 24 6.22 1.94 2.74
C GLU A 24 7.46 2.84 2.86
N TRP A 25 8.35 2.80 1.86
CA TRP A 25 9.58 3.60 1.80
C TRP A 25 9.39 4.73 0.80
N LEU A 26 9.44 5.96 1.29
CA LEU A 26 9.06 7.16 0.55
C LEU A 26 10.23 8.12 0.43
N LEU A 27 10.22 8.93 -0.63
CA LEU A 27 11.00 10.15 -0.68
C LEU A 27 10.41 11.18 0.30
N GLU A 28 11.25 12.12 0.75
CA GLU A 28 10.81 13.19 1.66
C GLU A 28 9.59 13.95 1.11
N ARG A 29 9.62 14.33 -0.17
CA ARG A 29 8.49 15.03 -0.81
C ARG A 29 7.19 14.23 -0.78
N GLU A 30 7.27 12.91 -0.88
CA GLU A 30 6.11 12.01 -0.96
C GLU A 30 5.49 11.83 0.42
N VAL A 31 6.32 11.61 1.46
CA VAL A 31 5.82 11.53 2.82
C VAL A 31 5.22 12.86 3.28
N GLN A 32 5.83 14.01 2.93
CA GLN A 32 5.29 15.32 3.28
C GLN A 32 3.96 15.59 2.56
N ALA A 33 3.83 15.18 1.31
CA ALA A 33 2.57 15.26 0.58
C ALA A 33 1.49 14.38 1.22
N ALA A 34 1.83 13.16 1.65
CA ALA A 34 0.92 12.28 2.38
C ALA A 34 0.45 12.89 3.72
N VAL A 35 1.37 13.46 4.51
CA VAL A 35 1.05 14.17 5.76
C VAL A 35 0.10 15.34 5.50
N LYS A 36 0.39 16.16 4.48
CA LYS A 36 -0.47 17.29 4.11
C LYS A 36 -1.86 16.84 3.66
N LEU A 37 -1.94 15.79 2.84
CA LEU A 37 -3.21 15.24 2.34
C LEU A 37 -4.10 14.72 3.48
N THR A 38 -3.48 14.18 4.53
CA THR A 38 -4.18 13.51 5.63
C THR A 38 -4.25 14.33 6.92
N SER A 39 -3.80 15.59 6.92
CA SER A 39 -3.64 16.40 8.13
C SER A 39 -4.92 16.59 8.95
N ASN A 40 -6.07 16.58 8.27
CA ASN A 40 -7.39 16.77 8.87
C ASN A 40 -8.22 15.46 8.94
N ALA A 41 -7.63 14.33 8.57
CA ALA A 41 -8.32 13.05 8.58
C ALA A 41 -8.49 12.58 10.02
N LYS A 42 -9.74 12.37 10.45
CA LYS A 42 -10.03 11.73 11.75
C LYS A 42 -9.84 10.22 11.69
N ASN A 43 -10.13 9.63 10.52
CA ASN A 43 -9.99 8.22 10.26
C ASN A 43 -9.31 8.00 8.91
N LEU A 44 -8.55 6.92 8.81
CA LEU A 44 -8.07 6.36 7.55
C LEU A 44 -8.60 4.95 7.40
N MET A 45 -8.72 4.46 6.18
CA MET A 45 -9.07 3.06 5.94
C MET A 45 -7.85 2.30 5.45
N LYS A 46 -7.54 1.18 6.09
CA LYS A 46 -6.51 0.24 5.65
C LYS A 46 -7.14 -0.92 4.92
N TYR A 47 -6.73 -1.15 3.68
CA TYR A 47 -7.26 -2.24 2.87
C TYR A 47 -6.23 -2.76 1.86
N CYS A 48 -6.00 -4.07 1.87
CA CYS A 48 -5.19 -4.77 0.88
C CYS A 48 -6.07 -5.76 0.11
N LYS A 49 -6.41 -5.42 -1.14
CA LYS A 49 -7.22 -6.26 -2.03
C LYS A 49 -6.55 -7.60 -2.33
N SER A 50 -5.26 -7.56 -2.69
CA SER A 50 -4.47 -8.75 -3.02
C SER A 50 -4.30 -9.71 -1.83
N CYS A 51 -4.39 -9.18 -0.61
CA CYS A 51 -4.31 -9.97 0.62
C CYS A 51 -5.64 -10.64 0.98
N GLN A 52 -6.72 -10.39 0.23
CA GLN A 52 -8.09 -10.84 0.54
C GLN A 52 -8.55 -10.48 1.96
N GLY A 53 -7.98 -9.41 2.53
CA GLY A 53 -8.35 -8.91 3.86
C GLY A 53 -9.67 -8.15 3.84
N LYS A 54 -10.22 -7.85 5.02
CA LYS A 54 -11.34 -6.89 5.16
C LYS A 54 -10.78 -5.47 5.33
N PRO A 55 -11.47 -4.43 4.84
CA PRO A 55 -11.13 -3.06 5.19
C PRO A 55 -11.18 -2.84 6.70
N ILE A 56 -10.19 -2.14 7.25
CA ILE A 56 -10.07 -1.83 8.68
C ILE A 56 -9.94 -0.31 8.82
N GLU A 57 -10.86 0.29 9.57
CA GLU A 57 -10.78 1.72 9.89
C GLU A 57 -9.75 1.97 11.00
N LEU A 58 -8.91 2.97 10.80
CA LEU A 58 -7.87 3.42 11.72
C LEU A 58 -8.24 4.80 12.22
N GLU A 59 -8.54 4.93 13.51
CA GLU A 59 -8.65 6.23 14.17
C GLU A 59 -7.30 6.94 14.13
N VAL A 60 -7.26 8.20 13.69
CA VAL A 60 -6.04 9.00 13.60
C VAL A 60 -5.92 9.85 14.86
N LYS A 61 -4.96 9.51 15.72
CA LYS A 61 -4.58 10.31 16.90
C LYS A 61 -3.38 11.20 16.60
N GLN A 62 -2.45 10.71 15.78
CA GLN A 62 -1.28 11.45 15.33
C GLN A 62 -0.78 10.95 13.98
N ILE A 63 -0.27 11.87 13.16
CA ILE A 63 0.40 11.60 11.89
C ILE A 63 1.78 12.24 11.93
N ASN A 64 2.82 11.43 11.78
CA ASN A 64 4.22 11.86 11.80
C ASN A 64 5.00 11.26 10.63
N THR A 65 6.23 11.73 10.43
CA THR A 65 7.19 11.14 9.49
C THR A 65 8.37 10.56 10.25
N LEU A 66 8.88 9.41 9.81
CA LEU A 66 10.12 8.83 10.35
C LEU A 66 11.18 8.78 9.26
N LYS A 67 12.32 9.46 9.49
CA LYS A 67 13.49 9.38 8.60
C LYS A 67 14.30 8.13 8.94
N MET A 68 14.65 7.36 7.91
CA MET A 68 15.36 6.10 8.00
C MET A 68 16.86 6.31 7.73
N ARG A 69 17.69 5.33 8.12
CA ARG A 69 19.16 5.44 8.00
C ARG A 69 19.63 5.50 6.54
N ASP A 70 18.88 4.88 5.63
CA ASP A 70 19.13 4.90 4.19
C ASP A 70 18.65 6.20 3.50
N GLY A 71 18.14 7.16 4.26
CA GLY A 71 17.62 8.43 3.76
C GLY A 71 16.18 8.38 3.28
N SER A 72 15.53 7.20 3.26
CA SER A 72 14.10 7.08 3.00
C SER A 72 13.28 7.58 4.19
N TYR A 73 11.98 7.78 3.95
CA TYR A 73 11.03 8.20 4.97
C TYR A 73 9.87 7.22 5.04
N ARG A 74 9.27 7.11 6.23
CA ARG A 74 8.05 6.34 6.45
C ARG A 74 6.92 7.26 6.89
N PHE A 75 5.73 7.03 6.36
CA PHE A 75 4.50 7.64 6.84
C PHE A 75 4.02 6.90 8.09
N VAL A 76 3.79 7.61 9.20
CA VAL A 76 3.49 6.99 10.50
C VAL A 76 2.15 7.50 11.02
N VAL A 77 1.25 6.56 11.31
CA VAL A 77 -0.04 6.83 11.96
C VAL A 77 -0.01 6.18 13.33
N ASN A 78 -0.27 6.95 14.40
CA ASN A 78 -0.28 6.45 15.77
C ASN A 78 1.00 5.68 16.17
N SER A 79 2.17 6.21 15.80
CA SER A 79 3.48 5.56 15.99
C SER A 79 3.72 4.28 15.19
N VAL A 80 2.78 3.86 14.33
CA VAL A 80 2.91 2.68 13.48
C VAL A 80 3.14 3.10 12.02
N PRO A 81 4.27 2.70 11.40
CA PRO A 81 4.48 2.90 9.98
C PRO A 81 3.37 2.28 9.13
N GLN A 82 2.95 3.00 8.10
CA GLN A 82 1.94 2.52 7.17
C GLN A 82 2.45 2.56 5.73
N ASP A 83 1.97 1.62 4.95
CA ASP A 83 2.19 1.55 3.51
C ASP A 83 1.07 2.35 2.80
N LEU A 84 1.46 3.37 2.03
CA LEU A 84 0.51 4.24 1.34
C LEU A 84 -0.30 3.51 0.27
N ALA A 85 0.19 2.37 -0.25
CA ALA A 85 -0.54 1.53 -1.19
C ALA A 85 -1.84 0.98 -0.60
N TYR A 86 -1.88 0.77 0.71
CA TYR A 86 -3.02 0.18 1.40
C TYR A 86 -3.83 1.16 2.23
N LEU A 87 -3.49 2.45 2.19
CA LEU A 87 -4.20 3.48 2.93
C LEU A 87 -5.11 4.30 2.02
N TYR A 88 -6.30 4.56 2.55
CA TYR A 88 -7.32 5.37 1.91
C TYR A 88 -7.74 6.48 2.86
N TYR A 89 -7.99 7.66 2.32
CA TYR A 89 -8.56 8.79 3.05
C TYR A 89 -9.97 9.07 2.54
N PHE A 90 -10.83 9.61 3.42
CA PHE A 90 -12.21 9.90 3.05
C PHE A 90 -12.32 11.27 2.40
N THR A 91 -12.85 11.32 1.20
CA THR A 91 -13.08 12.56 0.44
C THR A 91 -14.24 12.38 -0.52
N GLU A 92 -15.03 13.43 -0.75
CA GLU A 92 -16.15 13.40 -1.71
C GLU A 92 -17.11 12.21 -1.49
N GLY A 93 -17.36 11.85 -0.23
CA GLY A 93 -18.25 10.74 0.15
C GLY A 93 -17.69 9.33 -0.12
N ARG A 94 -16.39 9.20 -0.46
CA ARG A 94 -15.76 7.92 -0.80
C ARG A 94 -14.38 7.79 -0.18
N TRP A 95 -13.92 6.56 -0.01
CA TRP A 95 -12.56 6.26 0.41
C TRP A 95 -11.65 6.18 -0.82
N LYS A 96 -10.66 7.07 -0.88
CA LYS A 96 -9.73 7.20 -2.02
C LYS A 96 -8.32 6.81 -1.63
N ASN A 97 -7.63 6.04 -2.48
CA ASN A 97 -6.28 5.55 -2.22
C ASN A 97 -5.27 6.70 -2.17
N ILE A 98 -4.43 6.71 -1.12
CA ILE A 98 -3.45 7.79 -0.91
C ILE A 98 -2.34 7.74 -1.97
N ALA A 99 -1.74 6.57 -2.24
CA ALA A 99 -0.66 6.45 -3.22
C ALA A 99 -1.10 6.90 -4.62
N ILE A 100 -2.29 6.48 -5.07
CA ILE A 100 -2.86 6.91 -6.36
C ILE A 100 -3.09 8.42 -6.38
N THR A 101 -3.61 9.00 -5.30
CA THR A 101 -3.87 10.45 -5.20
C THR A 101 -2.59 11.26 -5.30
N LEU A 102 -1.48 10.74 -4.78
CA LEU A 102 -0.16 11.36 -4.85
C LEU A 102 0.56 11.12 -6.20
N GLY A 103 -0.07 10.40 -7.13
CA GLY A 103 0.53 10.07 -8.43
C GLY A 103 1.66 9.04 -8.35
N LEU A 104 1.73 8.28 -7.25
CA LEU A 104 2.67 7.17 -7.12
C LEU A 104 2.22 6.03 -8.02
N LYS A 105 3.17 5.36 -8.68
CA LYS A 105 2.84 4.26 -9.60
C LYS A 105 2.30 3.07 -8.81
N THR A 106 1.07 2.69 -9.09
CA THR A 106 0.40 1.55 -8.47
C THR A 106 -0.32 0.73 -9.54
N HIS A 107 0.06 -0.54 -9.72
CA HIS A 107 -0.58 -1.49 -10.60
C HIS A 107 -1.53 -2.37 -9.80
N GLY A 108 -2.77 -2.51 -10.28
CA GLY A 108 -3.75 -3.42 -9.67
C GLY A 108 -4.42 -2.94 -8.38
N LEU A 109 -4.14 -1.71 -7.93
CA LEU A 109 -4.86 -1.08 -6.82
C LEU A 109 -6.11 -0.35 -7.33
N ASP A 110 -7.19 -0.42 -6.57
CA ASP A 110 -8.41 0.33 -6.87
C ASP A 110 -8.25 1.77 -6.34
N GLU A 111 -8.58 2.77 -7.17
CA GLU A 111 -8.59 4.17 -6.73
C GLU A 111 -9.58 4.39 -5.58
N PHE A 112 -10.71 3.68 -5.63
CA PHE A 112 -11.76 3.76 -4.63
C PHE A 112 -12.13 2.37 -4.14
N ILE A 113 -12.36 2.24 -2.83
CA ILE A 113 -12.97 1.04 -2.27
C ILE A 113 -14.48 1.22 -2.14
N LYS A 114 -15.23 0.17 -2.45
CA LYS A 114 -16.65 0.05 -2.12
C LYS A 114 -16.76 -0.73 -0.81
N ILE A 115 -17.26 -0.09 0.23
CA ILE A 115 -17.62 -0.74 1.48
C ILE A 115 -19.11 -1.06 1.35
N ASN A 116 -19.43 -2.35 1.15
CA ASN A 116 -20.79 -2.86 1.19
C ASN A 116 -21.19 -3.19 2.63
#